data_AF-A0A2N5EZ31-F1
#
_entry.id   AF-A0A2N5EZ31-F1
#
_cell.length_a   1.000
_cell.length_b   1.000
_cell.length_c   1.000
_cell.angle_alpha   90.00
_cell.angle_beta   90.00
_cell.angle_gamma   90.00
#
_symmetry.space_group_name_H-M   'P 1'
#
loop_
_entity.id
_entity.type
_entity.pdbx_description
1 polymer ?
#
loop_
_entity_poly.entity_id
_entity_poly.type
_entity_poly.pdbx_seq_one_letter_code
_entity_poly.pdbx_strand_id
1 'polypeptide(L)' 'MWLRERHRDQQEIGGSTTLSDDQFAELLVHMQALRDWPQSPAFPASEYRPVAPAWIAEQTQ' A
#
# COMPACT_ATOMS: atom_id res chain seq x y z
N MET A 1 -3.99 -8.59 0.77
CA MET A 1 -3.22 -7.64 1.62
C MET A 1 -1.94 -8.30 2.12
N TRP A 2 -1.15 -8.90 1.23
CA TRP A 2 -0.01 -9.74 1.64
C TRP A 2 1.25 -8.91 1.98
N LEU A 3 1.36 -7.70 1.41
CA LEU A 3 2.52 -6.82 1.54
C LEU A 3 2.77 -6.34 2.98
N ARG A 4 1.68 -5.92 3.66
CA ARG A 4 1.75 -5.44 5.03
C ARG A 4 2.12 -6.57 6.01
N GLU A 5 1.52 -7.74 5.80
CA GLU A 5 1.76 -8.91 6.64
C GLU A 5 3.20 -9.41 6.46
N ARG A 6 3.70 -9.47 5.21
CA ARG A 6 5.11 -9.80 4.93
C ARG A 6 6.07 -8.80 5.58
N HIS A 7 5.82 -7.50 5.45
CA HIS A 7 6.68 -6.49 6.07
C HIS A 7 6.73 -6.63 7.60
N ARG A 8 5.58 -6.88 8.23
CA ARG A 8 5.49 -7.08 9.67
C ARG A 8 6.24 -8.33 10.12
N ASP A 9 6.08 -9.44 9.41
CA ASP A 9 6.80 -10.69 9.66
C ASP A 9 8.31 -10.50 9.55
N GLN A 10 8.79 -9.78 8.53
CA GLN A 10 10.21 -9.43 8.37
C GLN A 10 10.75 -8.58 9.52
N GLN A 11 9.97 -7.60 9.98
CA GLN A 11 10.33 -6.79 11.15
C GLN A 11 10.37 -7.63 12.44
N GLU A 12 9.42 -8.56 12.62
CA GLU A 12 9.36 -9.44 13.80
C GLU A 12 10.51 -10.47 13.81
N ILE A 13 10.92 -10.97 12.65
CA ILE A 13 12.09 -11.86 12.50
C ILE A 13 13.41 -11.07 12.67
N GLY A 14 13.36 -9.74 12.69
CA GLY A 14 14.54 -8.87 12.77
C GLY A 14 15.40 -8.91 11.51
N GLY A 15 14.83 -9.36 10.38
CA GLY A 15 15.50 -9.42 9.09
C GLY A 15 15.51 -8.08 8.37
N SER A 16 16.26 -7.99 7.27
CA SER A 16 16.17 -6.85 6.36
C SER A 16 14.77 -6.81 5.74
N THR A 17 14.05 -5.71 5.94
CA THR A 17 12.74 -5.51 5.31
C THR A 17 12.90 -5.34 3.81
N THR A 18 12.01 -5.93 3.01
CA THR A 18 12.01 -5.70 1.55
C THR A 18 11.54 -4.29 1.22
N LEU A 19 10.72 -3.70 2.11
CA LEU A 19 10.26 -2.32 2.00
C LEU A 19 11.03 -1.44 2.97
N SER A 20 11.36 -0.23 2.52
CA SER A 20 11.81 0.83 3.41
C SER A 20 10.63 1.39 4.21
N ASP A 21 10.90 2.02 5.36
CA ASP A 21 9.86 2.68 6.17
C ASP A 21 9.01 3.67 5.35
N ASP A 22 9.63 4.38 4.41
CA ASP A 22 8.96 5.31 3.51
C ASP A 22 7.95 4.59 2.57
N GLN A 23 8.38 3.50 1.93
CA GLN A 23 7.48 2.66 1.10
C GLN A 23 6.34 2.09 1.96
N PHE A 24 6.62 1.65 3.18
CA PHE A 24 5.57 1.14 4.05
C PHE A 24 4.57 2.23 4.46
N ALA A 25 5.03 3.46 4.72
CA ALA A 25 4.16 4.61 4.97
C ALA A 25 3.30 4.95 3.75
N GLU A 26 3.88 5.01 2.55
CA GLU A 26 3.15 5.23 1.29
C GLU A 26 2.06 4.17 1.07
N LEU A 27 2.35 2.91 1.37
CA LEU A 27 1.38 1.81 1.27
C LEU A 27 0.18 2.04 2.20
N LEU A 28 0.43 2.44 3.44
CA LEU A 28 -0.64 2.71 4.41
C LEU A 28 -1.51 3.88 3.94
N VAL A 29 -0.89 4.96 3.45
CA VAL A 29 -1.60 6.12 2.89
C VAL A 29 -2.43 5.72 1.67
N HIS A 30 -1.85 4.95 0.75
CA HIS A 30 -2.54 4.45 -0.43
C HIS A 30 -3.74 3.55 -0.06
N MET A 31 -3.57 2.61 0.87
CA MET A 31 -4.66 1.77 1.37
C MET A 31 -5.77 2.60 2.04
N GLN A 32 -5.40 3.62 2.80
CA GLN A 32 -6.35 4.52 3.44
C GLN A 32 -7.13 5.32 2.40
N ALA A 33 -6.46 5.88 1.40
CA ALA A 33 -7.08 6.60 0.30
C ALA A 33 -8.01 5.70 -0.52
N LEU A 34 -7.61 4.44 -0.79
CA LEU A 34 -8.45 3.46 -1.49
C LEU A 34 -9.71 3.11 -0.71
N ARG A 35 -9.63 3.14 0.63
CA ARG A 35 -10.77 2.89 1.51
C ARG A 35 -11.71 4.08 1.58
N ASP A 36 -11.17 5.28 1.53
CA ASP A 36 -11.93 6.53 1.51
C ASP A 36 -12.60 6.78 0.15
N TRP A 37 -11.95 6.36 -0.94
CA TRP A 37 -12.45 6.51 -2.31
C TRP A 37 -13.90 6.04 -2.53
N PRO A 38 -14.34 4.83 -2.15
CA PRO A 38 -15.74 4.42 -2.30
C PRO A 38 -16.72 5.22 -1.42
N GLN A 39 -16.23 5.95 -0.41
CA GLN A 39 -17.03 6.86 0.41
C GLN A 39 -17.06 8.28 -0.14
N SER A 40 -16.17 8.61 -1.07
CA SER A 40 -16.07 9.93 -1.70
C SER A 40 -17.16 10.11 -2.77
N PRO A 41 -17.72 11.32 -2.92
CA PRO A 41 -18.65 11.64 -4.02
C PRO A 41 -18.01 11.50 -5.41
N ALA A 42 -16.69 11.42 -5.48
CA ALA A 42 -15.95 11.16 -6.72
C ALA A 42 -16.04 9.70 -7.20
N PHE A 43 -16.56 8.78 -6.39
CA PHE A 43 -16.80 7.40 -6.82
C PHE A 43 -17.96 7.34 -7.84
N PRO A 44 -17.86 6.56 -8.95
CA PRO A 44 -16.83 5.58 -9.30
C PRO A 44 -15.76 6.09 -10.30
N ALA A 45 -15.57 7.41 -10.40
CA ALA A 45 -14.69 7.97 -11.41
C ALA A 45 -13.23 7.51 -11.20
N SER A 46 -12.71 6.82 -12.22
CA SER A 46 -11.41 6.16 -12.17
C SER A 46 -10.25 7.15 -12.10
N GLU A 47 -10.48 8.40 -12.52
CA GLU A 47 -9.52 9.51 -12.42
C GLU A 47 -9.18 9.89 -10.97
N TYR A 48 -10.13 9.69 -10.04
CA TYR A 48 -9.93 9.95 -8.61
C TYR A 48 -9.50 8.70 -7.84
N ARG A 49 -9.41 7.55 -8.52
CA ARG A 49 -8.96 6.32 -7.88
C ARG A 49 -7.49 6.50 -7.49
N PRO A 50 -7.14 6.33 -6.20
CA PRO A 50 -5.76 6.40 -5.77
C PRO A 50 -4.90 5.44 -6.59
N VAL A 51 -3.84 5.97 -7.19
CA VAL A 51 -2.88 5.17 -7.96
C VAL A 51 -1.93 4.50 -6.99
N ALA A 52 -1.70 3.21 -7.19
CA ALA A 52 -0.72 2.47 -6.40
C ALA A 52 0.68 2.98 -6.76
N PRO A 53 1.56 3.24 -5.77
CA PRO A 53 2.97 3.48 -6.03
C PRO A 53 3.57 2.43 -6.96
N ALA A 54 4.45 2.86 -7.87
CA ALA A 54 5.03 1.97 -8.89
C ALA A 54 5.75 0.76 -8.27
N TRP A 55 6.41 0.95 -7.14
CA TRP A 55 7.12 -0.11 -6.41
C TRP A 55 6.18 -1.21 -5.91
N ILE A 56 4.89 -0.93 -5.66
CA ILE A 56 3.91 -1.97 -5.28
C ILE A 56 3.74 -2.97 -6.42
N ALA A 57 3.74 -2.50 -7.67
CA ALA A 57 3.67 -3.37 -8.83
C ALA A 57 4.87 -4.32 -8.88
N GLU A 58 6.06 -3.83 -8.52
CA GLU A 58 7.30 -4.62 -8.44
C GLU A 58 7.26 -5.71 -7.35
N GLN A 59 6.40 -5.56 -6.35
CA GLN A 59 6.24 -6.57 -5.32
C GLN A 59 5.32 -7.72 -5.75
N THR A 60 4.54 -7.60 -6.83
CA THR A 60 3.57 -8.62 -7.27
C THR A 60 4.29 -9.88 -7.77
N GLN A 61 4.59 -10.80 -6.86
CA GLN A 61 5.16 -12.13 -7.15
C GLN A 61 4.33 -13.23 -6.50
#